data_AF-A0A8J6H4J2-F1
#
_entry.id   AF-A0A8J6H4J2-F1
#
_cell.length_a   1.000
_cell.length_b   1.000
_cell.length_c   1.000
_cell.angle_alpha   90.00
_cell.angle_beta   90.00
_cell.angle_gamma   90.00
#
_symmetry.space_group_name_H-M   'P 1'
#
loop_
_entity.id
_entity.type
_entity.pdbx_description
1 polymer ?
#
loop_
_entity_poly.entity_id
_entity_poly.type
_entity_poly.pdbx_seq_one_letter_code
_entity_poly.pdbx_strand_id
1 'polypeptide(L)'
;MMKKFDRKLTTPSNLKLQNEAIDRYDWALTIKQNLSILRISGLWPRDNYKIDPYTILTATFLLTIFLPNLLSQIIKVFFILDDLSTLSATIYLLLTEILFVVKIFSLMKNMTALKQAMNLLDADMFQPKNTKQVALVQPNLDSWSTIYNSFTTMCEPERICRLFLGFRTTLKPHLPTN
;
A
#
# COMPACT_ATOMS: atom_id res chain seq x y z
N MET A 1 -38.80 -12.45 -53.65
CA MET A 1 -37.32 -12.31 -53.76
C MET A 1 -36.74 -12.32 -52.35
N MET A 2 -36.43 -13.51 -51.83
CA MET A 2 -36.21 -13.78 -50.40
C MET A 2 -34.71 -14.02 -50.18
N LYS A 3 -34.00 -13.07 -49.56
CA LYS A 3 -32.58 -13.21 -49.25
C LYS A 3 -32.40 -14.25 -48.14
N LYS A 4 -31.79 -15.39 -48.48
CA LYS A 4 -31.28 -16.39 -47.53
C LYS A 4 -30.29 -15.71 -46.59
N PHE A 5 -30.63 -15.68 -45.30
CA PHE A 5 -29.77 -15.22 -44.23
C PHE A 5 -28.92 -16.43 -43.80
N ASP A 6 -27.70 -16.53 -44.34
CA ASP A 6 -26.75 -17.56 -43.97
C ASP A 6 -26.31 -17.36 -42.51
N ARG A 7 -26.93 -18.13 -41.62
CA ARG A 7 -26.39 -18.40 -40.28
C ARG A 7 -25.09 -19.17 -40.47
N LYS A 8 -23.95 -18.49 -40.35
CA LYS A 8 -22.65 -19.15 -40.15
C LYS A 8 -22.77 -20.05 -38.92
N LEU A 9 -22.81 -21.35 -39.17
CA LEU A 9 -22.74 -22.41 -38.18
C LEU A 9 -21.42 -22.24 -37.41
N THR A 10 -21.50 -21.82 -36.15
CA THR A 10 -20.38 -21.92 -35.22
C THR A 10 -20.04 -23.39 -35.03
N THR A 11 -18.89 -23.79 -35.55
CA THR A 11 -18.34 -25.15 -35.48
C THR A 11 -18.21 -25.59 -34.00
N PRO A 12 -18.68 -26.78 -33.62
CA PRO A 12 -18.67 -27.26 -32.23
C PRO A 12 -17.27 -27.41 -31.61
N SER A 13 -16.19 -27.39 -32.42
CA SER A 13 -14.81 -27.37 -31.95
C SER A 13 -14.40 -26.07 -31.25
N ASN A 14 -14.99 -24.92 -31.63
CA ASN A 14 -14.71 -23.62 -30.98
C ASN A 14 -15.38 -23.46 -29.61
N LEU A 15 -16.45 -24.22 -29.35
CA LEU A 15 -17.15 -24.24 -28.06
C LEU A 15 -16.40 -25.10 -27.03
N LYS A 16 -15.70 -26.16 -27.47
CA LYS A 16 -14.84 -26.96 -26.60
C LYS A 16 -13.59 -26.20 -26.13
N LEU A 17 -13.00 -25.37 -27.00
CA LEU A 17 -11.87 -24.49 -26.64
C LEU A 17 -12.27 -23.31 -25.73
N GLN A 18 -13.54 -22.88 -25.74
CA GLN A 18 -14.05 -21.90 -24.77
C GLN A 18 -14.41 -22.51 -23.41
N ASN A 19 -14.51 -23.84 -23.33
CA ASN A 19 -14.90 -24.58 -22.13
C ASN A 19 -13.73 -25.34 -21.49
N GLU A 20 -12.49 -25.06 -21.90
CA GLU A 20 -11.35 -25.35 -21.02
C GLU A 20 -11.60 -24.54 -19.75
N ALA A 21 -11.88 -25.24 -18.65
CA ALA A 21 -12.06 -24.62 -17.35
C ALA A 21 -10.80 -23.80 -17.06
N ILE A 22 -10.91 -22.48 -17.22
CA ILE A 22 -9.82 -21.58 -16.87
C ILE A 22 -9.65 -21.74 -15.37
N ASP A 23 -8.48 -22.23 -14.97
CA ASP A 23 -8.11 -22.30 -13.56
C ASP A 23 -8.33 -20.92 -12.93
N ARG A 24 -8.85 -20.92 -11.70
CA ARG A 24 -9.21 -19.70 -10.95
C ARG A 24 -8.06 -18.69 -11.07
N TYR A 25 -8.35 -17.52 -11.65
CA TYR A 25 -7.33 -16.53 -11.93
C TYR A 25 -6.84 -15.92 -10.61
N ASP A 26 -5.54 -16.08 -10.32
CA ASP A 26 -4.96 -15.64 -9.05
C ASP A 26 -4.54 -14.15 -9.09
N TRP A 27 -5.52 -13.27 -9.28
CA TRP A 27 -5.33 -11.81 -9.15
C TRP A 27 -4.95 -11.41 -7.71
N ALA A 28 -5.21 -12.29 -6.74
CA ALA A 28 -4.84 -12.10 -5.36
C ALA A 28 -3.31 -12.03 -5.20
N LEU A 29 -2.51 -12.62 -6.09
CA LEU A 29 -1.05 -12.56 -6.01
C LEU A 29 -0.50 -11.12 -6.06
N THR A 30 -1.08 -10.28 -6.90
CA THR A 30 -0.72 -8.85 -7.01
C THR A 30 -1.07 -8.10 -5.71
N ILE A 31 -2.27 -8.30 -5.17
CA ILE A 31 -2.70 -7.64 -3.93
C ILE A 31 -2.03 -8.24 -2.67
N LYS A 32 -1.65 -9.52 -2.72
CA LYS A 32 -0.98 -10.26 -1.64
C LYS A 32 0.36 -9.66 -1.29
N GLN A 33 1.07 -9.05 -2.24
CA GLN A 33 2.31 -8.32 -1.97
C GLN A 33 2.04 -7.13 -1.03
N ASN A 34 1.05 -6.28 -1.35
CA ASN A 34 0.67 -5.16 -0.50
C ASN A 34 0.12 -5.63 0.85
N LEU A 35 -0.67 -6.70 0.83
CA LEU A 35 -1.20 -7.32 2.05
C LEU A 35 -0.07 -7.83 2.97
N SER A 36 1.00 -8.36 2.38
CA SER A 36 2.14 -8.90 3.14
C SER A 36 2.92 -7.78 3.81
N ILE A 37 3.12 -6.63 3.15
CA ILE A 37 3.73 -5.46 3.80
C ILE A 37 2.82 -4.90 4.90
N LEU A 38 1.51 -4.85 4.69
CA LEU A 38 0.56 -4.46 5.75
C LEU A 38 0.59 -5.44 6.94
N ARG A 39 0.85 -6.73 6.71
CA ARG A 39 1.06 -7.72 7.78
C ARG A 39 2.38 -7.49 8.52
N ILE A 40 3.48 -7.28 7.81
CA ILE A 40 4.81 -7.04 8.42
C ILE A 40 4.81 -5.76 9.25
N SER A 41 4.12 -4.72 8.79
CA SER A 41 3.97 -3.45 9.52
C SER A 41 2.97 -3.51 10.69
N GLY A 42 2.30 -4.65 10.89
CA GLY A 42 1.30 -4.85 11.96
C GLY A 42 -0.05 -4.19 11.70
N LEU A 43 -0.24 -3.56 10.55
CA LEU A 43 -1.51 -2.91 10.19
C LEU A 43 -2.60 -3.88 9.76
N TRP A 44 -2.27 -5.13 9.40
CA TRP A 44 -3.24 -6.13 8.95
C TRP A 44 -3.47 -7.24 9.97
N PRO A 45 -4.53 -7.17 10.81
CA PRO A 45 -4.83 -8.21 11.79
C PRO A 45 -5.36 -9.47 11.10
N ARG A 46 -4.92 -10.65 11.57
CA ARG A 46 -5.31 -11.94 10.97
C ARG A 46 -6.81 -12.22 11.19
N ASP A 47 -7.34 -11.92 12.38
CA ASP A 47 -8.75 -12.15 12.74
C ASP A 47 -9.47 -10.87 13.22
N ASN A 48 -10.78 -10.99 13.52
CA ASN A 48 -11.59 -9.91 14.08
C ASN A 48 -11.02 -9.46 15.43
N TYR A 49 -10.41 -8.26 15.48
CA TYR A 49 -10.11 -7.39 16.64
C TYR A 49 -10.16 -8.00 18.05
N LYS A 50 -9.57 -9.19 18.25
CA LYS A 50 -9.08 -9.60 19.56
C LYS A 50 -7.73 -8.92 19.76
N ILE A 51 -7.35 -8.67 21.01
CA ILE A 51 -6.02 -8.15 21.37
C ILE A 51 -5.00 -9.21 20.94
N ASP A 52 -4.59 -9.11 19.69
CA ASP A 52 -3.59 -9.92 19.02
C ASP A 52 -2.22 -9.29 19.35
N PRO A 53 -1.12 -10.05 19.58
CA PRO A 53 0.24 -9.51 19.66
C PRO A 53 0.57 -8.46 18.59
N TYR A 54 -0.05 -8.54 17.40
CA TYR A 54 0.03 -7.51 16.36
C TYR A 54 -0.49 -6.14 16.79
N THR A 55 -1.64 -6.08 17.48
CA THR A 55 -2.22 -4.82 17.97
C THR A 55 -1.30 -4.19 19.02
N ILE A 56 -0.68 -5.02 19.87
CA ILE A 56 0.27 -4.58 20.88
C ILE A 56 1.54 -4.04 20.22
N LEU A 57 2.07 -4.71 19.20
CA LEU A 57 3.24 -4.23 18.45
C LEU A 57 2.97 -2.87 17.77
N THR A 58 1.84 -2.74 17.09
CA THR A 58 1.45 -1.49 16.42
C THR A 58 1.21 -0.36 17.43
N ALA A 59 0.50 -0.64 18.53
CA ALA A 59 0.32 0.33 19.61
C ALA A 59 1.65 0.75 20.24
N THR A 60 2.56 -0.21 20.46
CA THR A 60 3.90 0.06 20.98
C THR A 60 4.67 0.97 20.03
N PHE A 61 4.74 0.65 18.74
CA PHE A 61 5.42 1.47 17.73
C PHE A 61 4.86 2.90 17.67
N LEU A 62 3.53 3.05 17.69
CA LEU A 62 2.87 4.35 17.67
C LEU A 62 3.17 5.17 18.92
N LEU A 63 3.19 4.54 20.10
CA LEU A 63 3.42 5.23 21.37
C LEU A 63 4.91 5.52 21.64
N THR A 64 5.82 4.63 21.26
CA THR A 64 7.24 4.73 21.64
C THR A 64 8.10 5.42 20.59
N ILE A 65 7.77 5.28 19.30
CA ILE A 65 8.58 5.83 18.20
C ILE A 65 7.87 7.02 17.58
N PHE A 66 6.58 6.87 17.27
CA PHE A 66 5.88 7.85 16.45
C PHE A 66 5.47 9.11 17.24
N LEU A 67 4.80 8.95 18.38
CA LEU A 67 4.32 10.08 19.18
C LEU A 67 5.46 10.98 19.69
N PRO A 68 6.59 10.45 20.20
CA PRO A 68 7.71 11.30 20.63
C PRO A 68 8.37 12.04 19.47
N ASN A 69 8.47 11.43 18.28
CA ASN A 69 8.98 12.11 17.09
C ASN A 69 8.09 13.28 16.68
N LEU A 70 6.77 13.07 16.66
CA LEU A 70 5.81 14.10 16.30
C LEU A 70 5.89 15.28 17.28
N LEU A 71 5.93 15.00 18.59
CA LEU A 71 6.07 16.04 19.62
C LEU A 71 7.42 16.77 19.50
N SER A 72 8.51 16.05 19.24
CA SER A 72 9.83 16.65 19.03
C SER A 72 9.86 17.59 17.84
N GLN A 73 9.13 17.27 16.76
CA GLN A 73 9.02 18.15 15.60
C GLN A 73 8.17 19.37 15.86
N ILE A 74 7.05 19.22 16.58
CA ILE A 74 6.23 20.36 17.00
C ILE A 74 7.08 21.32 17.84
N ILE A 75 7.87 20.81 18.78
CA ILE A 75 8.79 21.63 19.58
C ILE A 75 9.81 22.33 18.67
N LYS A 76 10.45 21.62 17.72
CA LYS A 76 11.40 22.22 16.76
C LYS A 76 10.81 23.37 15.97
N VAL A 77 9.55 23.28 15.54
CA VAL A 77 8.85 24.36 14.83
C VAL A 77 8.84 25.65 15.65
N PHE A 78 8.58 25.57 16.97
CA PHE A 78 8.58 26.75 17.85
C PHE A 78 9.98 27.36 18.05
N PHE A 79 11.04 26.54 18.03
CA PHE A 79 12.41 27.01 18.21
C PHE A 79 13.07 27.58 16.94
N ILE A 80 12.51 27.30 15.75
CA ILE A 80 13.12 27.67 14.46
C ILE A 80 12.22 28.67 13.70
N LEU A 81 11.38 29.42 14.43
CA LEU A 81 10.47 30.41 13.83
C LEU A 81 11.23 31.52 13.07
N ASP A 82 12.45 31.83 13.49
CA ASP A 82 13.25 32.92 12.93
C ASP A 82 13.90 32.58 11.56
N ASP A 83 14.04 31.29 11.23
CA ASP A 83 14.55 30.84 9.93
C ASP A 83 13.41 30.26 9.09
N LEU A 84 12.84 31.12 8.23
CA LEU A 84 11.75 30.76 7.33
C LEU A 84 12.07 29.55 6.44
N SER A 85 13.32 29.40 6.00
CA SER A 85 13.73 28.29 5.14
C SER A 85 13.63 26.97 5.91
N THR A 86 14.24 26.91 7.09
CA THR A 86 14.21 25.72 7.95
C THR A 86 12.81 25.45 8.53
N LEU A 87 12.05 26.49 8.82
CA LEU A 87 10.66 26.41 9.26
C LEU A 87 9.79 25.72 8.20
N SER A 88 9.86 26.15 6.94
CA SER A 88 9.07 25.58 5.85
C SER A 88 9.34 24.09 5.63
N ALA A 89 10.62 23.69 5.67
CA ALA A 89 11.03 22.29 5.57
C ALA A 89 10.50 21.45 6.75
N THR A 90 10.55 21.99 7.97
CA THR A 90 10.06 21.31 9.17
C THR A 90 8.55 21.15 9.15
N ILE A 91 7.81 22.19 8.72
CA ILE A 91 6.35 22.14 8.55
C ILE A 91 5.97 21.09 7.52
N TYR A 92 6.64 21.04 6.36
CA TYR A 92 6.36 20.03 5.33
C TYR A 92 6.55 18.60 5.87
N LEU A 93 7.61 18.38 6.66
CA LEU A 93 7.87 17.09 7.29
C LEU A 93 6.78 16.72 8.30
N LEU A 94 6.37 17.68 9.14
CA LEU A 94 5.28 17.51 10.10
C LEU A 94 3.94 17.17 9.42
N LEU A 95 3.58 17.87 8.33
CA LEU A 95 2.37 17.57 7.56
C LEU A 95 2.42 16.15 6.98
N THR A 96 3.58 15.72 6.49
CA THR A 96 3.75 14.37 5.94
C THR A 96 3.56 13.30 7.01
N GLU A 97 4.05 13.53 8.23
CA GLU A 97 3.85 12.63 9.36
C GLU A 97 2.39 12.57 9.81
N ILE A 98 1.71 13.72 9.90
CA ILE A 98 0.28 13.76 10.22
C ILE A 98 -0.52 13.00 9.16
N LEU A 99 -0.22 13.20 7.87
CA LEU A 99 -0.89 12.49 6.77
C LEU A 99 -0.70 10.97 6.89
N PHE A 100 0.51 10.54 7.27
CA PHE A 100 0.79 9.13 7.52
C PHE A 100 -0.10 8.56 8.63
N VAL A 101 -0.26 9.25 9.77
CA VAL A 101 -1.17 8.82 10.86
C VAL A 101 -2.61 8.74 10.38
N VAL A 102 -3.08 9.76 9.67
CA VAL A 102 -4.46 9.80 9.16
C VAL A 102 -4.72 8.60 8.25
N LYS A 103 -3.77 8.25 7.37
CA LYS A 103 -3.88 7.07 6.51
C LYS A 103 -3.92 5.77 7.31
N ILE A 104 -3.05 5.62 8.31
CA ILE A 104 -3.03 4.44 9.20
C ILE A 104 -4.37 4.30 9.93
N PHE A 105 -4.85 5.38 10.56
CA PHE A 105 -6.10 5.37 11.29
C PHE A 105 -7.30 5.09 10.38
N SER A 106 -7.33 5.68 9.19
CA SER A 106 -8.37 5.43 8.18
C SER A 106 -8.37 3.98 7.71
N LEU A 107 -7.19 3.37 7.52
CA LEU A 107 -7.05 1.98 7.12
C LEU A 107 -7.52 1.04 8.23
N MET A 108 -7.15 1.30 9.48
CA MET A 108 -7.64 0.52 10.63
C MET A 108 -9.16 0.64 10.77
N LYS A 109 -9.71 1.87 10.73
CA LYS A 109 -11.15 2.10 10.87
C LYS A 109 -11.97 1.39 9.79
N ASN A 110 -11.47 1.36 8.55
CA ASN A 110 -12.16 0.75 7.41
C ASN A 110 -11.69 -0.68 7.11
N MET A 111 -10.93 -1.31 8.01
CA MET A 111 -10.35 -2.64 7.79
C MET A 111 -11.40 -3.72 7.50
N THR A 112 -12.53 -3.69 8.20
CA THR A 112 -13.64 -4.64 7.97
C THR A 112 -14.21 -4.51 6.56
N ALA A 113 -14.47 -3.28 6.10
CA ALA A 113 -14.97 -3.02 4.75
C ALA A 113 -13.93 -3.44 3.68
N LEU A 114 -12.65 -3.20 3.95
CA LEU A 114 -11.56 -3.62 3.07
C LEU A 114 -11.48 -5.16 2.96
N LYS A 115 -11.60 -5.89 4.08
CA LYS A 115 -11.67 -7.36 4.08
C LYS A 115 -12.88 -7.88 3.30
N GLN A 116 -14.05 -7.25 3.48
CA GLN A 116 -15.25 -7.60 2.73
C GLN A 116 -15.08 -7.37 1.23
N ALA A 117 -14.48 -6.24 0.83
CA ALA A 117 -14.18 -5.96 -0.58
C ALA A 117 -13.22 -7.00 -1.18
N MET A 118 -12.19 -7.43 -0.44
CA MET A 118 -11.29 -8.49 -0.89
C MET A 118 -12.02 -9.83 -1.08
N ASN A 119 -12.89 -10.21 -0.14
CA ASN A 119 -13.69 -11.42 -0.26
C ASN A 119 -14.68 -11.33 -1.43
N LEU A 120 -15.27 -10.15 -1.67
CA LEU A 120 -16.18 -9.93 -2.79
C LEU A 120 -15.47 -10.09 -4.12
N LEU A 121 -14.26 -9.54 -4.26
CA LEU A 121 -13.46 -9.68 -5.47
C LEU A 121 -13.05 -11.14 -5.73
N ASP A 122 -12.95 -11.99 -4.70
CA ASP A 122 -12.68 -13.43 -4.85
C ASP A 122 -13.93 -14.28 -5.14
N ALA A 123 -15.11 -13.67 -5.09
CA ALA A 123 -16.33 -14.35 -5.45
C ALA A 123 -16.36 -14.69 -6.94
N ASP A 124 -16.99 -15.81 -7.29
CA ASP A 124 -17.07 -16.32 -8.67
C ASP A 124 -17.71 -15.33 -9.66
N MET A 125 -18.44 -14.34 -9.15
CA MET A 125 -19.02 -13.27 -9.95
C MET A 125 -17.97 -12.33 -10.56
N PHE A 126 -16.86 -12.09 -9.85
CA PHE A 126 -15.79 -11.18 -10.26
C PHE A 126 -14.58 -11.91 -10.87
N GLN A 127 -14.57 -13.24 -10.81
CA GLN A 127 -13.56 -14.06 -11.48
C GLN A 127 -13.75 -13.98 -13.02
N PRO A 128 -12.68 -13.72 -13.79
CA PRO A 128 -12.75 -13.71 -15.24
C PRO A 128 -13.10 -15.10 -15.78
N LYS A 129 -14.14 -15.17 -16.61
CA LYS A 129 -14.70 -16.44 -17.13
C LYS A 129 -14.12 -16.83 -18.48
N ASN A 130 -13.38 -15.93 -19.13
CA ASN A 130 -12.77 -16.18 -20.42
C ASN A 130 -11.40 -15.51 -20.55
N THR A 131 -10.58 -16.02 -21.47
CA THR A 131 -9.24 -15.52 -21.76
C THR A 131 -9.21 -14.08 -22.25
N LYS A 132 -10.28 -13.59 -22.90
CA LYS A 132 -10.39 -12.19 -23.31
C LYS A 132 -10.54 -11.25 -22.12
N GLN A 133 -11.27 -11.64 -21.08
CA GLN A 133 -11.41 -10.88 -19.84
C GLN A 133 -10.09 -10.85 -19.07
N VAL A 134 -9.37 -11.98 -19.03
CA VAL A 134 -8.02 -12.02 -18.46
C VAL A 134 -7.10 -11.05 -19.21
N ALA A 135 -7.09 -11.09 -20.54
CA ALA A 135 -6.27 -10.19 -21.36
C ALA A 135 -6.61 -8.69 -21.17
N LEU A 136 -7.82 -8.36 -20.72
CA LEU A 136 -8.20 -6.98 -20.39
C LEU A 136 -7.73 -6.54 -19.00
N VAL A 137 -7.65 -7.45 -18.03
CA VAL A 137 -7.31 -7.13 -16.64
C VAL A 137 -5.82 -7.26 -16.36
N GLN A 138 -5.14 -8.23 -16.97
CA GLN A 138 -3.71 -8.49 -16.80
C GLN A 138 -2.81 -7.25 -16.94
N PRO A 139 -2.90 -6.43 -18.01
CA PRO A 139 -1.99 -5.28 -18.16
C PRO A 139 -2.15 -4.24 -17.04
N ASN A 140 -3.35 -4.11 -16.47
CA ASN A 140 -3.58 -3.22 -15.33
C ASN A 140 -2.95 -3.75 -14.05
N LEU A 141 -3.04 -5.07 -13.81
CA LEU A 141 -2.40 -5.70 -12.66
C LEU A 141 -0.87 -5.68 -12.76
N ASP A 142 -0.33 -5.88 -13.95
CA ASP A 142 1.11 -5.79 -14.22
C ASP A 142 1.60 -4.36 -13.98
N SER A 143 0.90 -3.36 -14.54
CA SER A 143 1.20 -1.95 -14.32
C SER A 143 1.18 -1.60 -12.84
N TRP A 144 0.20 -2.11 -12.09
CA TRP A 144 0.10 -1.87 -10.66
C TRP A 144 1.26 -2.51 -9.88
N SER A 145 1.66 -3.73 -10.23
CA SER A 145 2.84 -4.38 -9.63
C SER A 145 4.12 -3.61 -9.94
N THR A 146 4.30 -3.13 -11.18
CA THR A 146 5.44 -2.29 -11.56
C THR A 146 5.49 -0.99 -10.75
N ILE A 147 4.36 -0.29 -10.62
CA ILE A 147 4.26 0.93 -9.82
C ILE A 147 4.66 0.63 -8.37
N TYR A 148 4.07 -0.40 -7.78
CA TYR A 148 4.37 -0.78 -6.41
C TYR A 148 5.85 -1.12 -6.16
N ASN A 149 6.44 -1.91 -7.05
CA ASN A 149 7.85 -2.28 -6.96
C ASN A 149 8.75 -1.05 -7.09
N SER A 150 8.46 -0.15 -8.04
CA SER A 150 9.22 1.10 -8.22
C SER A 150 9.19 2.00 -6.98
N PHE A 151 8.02 2.15 -6.35
CA PHE A 151 7.88 2.89 -5.10
C PHE A 151 8.67 2.25 -3.95
N THR A 152 8.62 0.93 -3.86
CA THR A 152 9.33 0.19 -2.81
C THR A 152 10.84 0.35 -2.96
N THR A 153 11.38 0.13 -4.17
CA THR A 153 12.83 0.28 -4.43
C THR A 153 13.33 1.72 -4.25
N MET A 154 12.49 2.72 -4.50
CA MET A 154 12.85 4.14 -4.30
C MET A 154 12.88 4.52 -2.81
N CYS A 155 12.02 3.93 -1.98
CA CYS A 155 11.87 4.29 -0.57
C CYS A 155 12.96 3.66 0.33
N GLU A 156 13.43 2.45 0.01
CA GLU A 156 14.46 1.73 0.79
C GLU A 156 15.77 2.50 1.02
N PRO A 157 16.40 3.16 0.01
CA PRO A 157 17.66 3.88 0.23
C PRO A 157 17.51 5.10 1.16
N GLU A 158 16.35 5.76 1.20
CA GLU A 158 16.13 6.93 2.08
C GLU A 158 16.00 6.56 3.55
N ARG A 159 15.40 5.41 3.88
CA ARG A 159 15.23 4.96 5.27
C ARG A 159 16.58 4.55 5.87
N ILE A 160 17.40 3.87 5.08
CA ILE A 160 18.79 3.53 5.44
C ILE A 160 19.61 4.82 5.55
N CYS A 161 19.55 5.73 4.58
CA CYS A 161 20.28 7.00 4.67
C CYS A 161 19.85 7.87 5.87
N ARG A 162 18.56 7.93 6.24
CA ARG A 162 18.12 8.68 7.43
C ARG A 162 18.53 8.03 8.75
N LEU A 163 18.56 6.70 8.83
CA LEU A 163 19.10 6.00 10.01
C LEU A 163 20.62 6.22 10.16
N PHE A 164 21.37 6.23 9.05
CA PHE A 164 22.83 6.44 9.07
C PHE A 164 23.24 7.93 9.16
N LEU A 165 22.50 8.86 8.55
CA LEU A 165 22.79 10.30 8.58
C LEU A 165 22.17 11.04 9.77
N GLY A 166 21.04 10.56 10.30
CA GLY A 166 20.45 11.08 11.54
C GLY A 166 21.40 10.97 12.72
N PHE A 167 22.22 9.92 12.77
CA PHE A 167 23.29 9.75 13.76
C PHE A 167 24.46 10.73 13.57
N ARG A 168 24.62 11.31 12.38
CA ARG A 168 25.76 12.19 12.05
C ARG A 168 25.49 13.66 12.36
N THR A 169 24.23 14.09 12.42
CA THR A 169 23.86 15.50 12.68
C THR A 169 23.87 15.90 14.15
N THR A 170 23.82 14.94 15.09
CA THR A 170 23.98 15.17 16.53
C THR A 170 25.45 15.28 16.98
N LEU A 171 26.42 15.16 16.07
CA LEU A 171 27.85 15.08 16.37
C LEU A 171 28.68 16.19 15.71
N LYS A 172 28.11 17.40 15.60
CA LYS A 172 28.93 18.63 15.48
C LYS A 172 29.19 19.16 16.89
N PRO A 173 30.38 18.97 17.48
CA PRO A 173 30.72 19.66 18.71
C PRO A 173 30.70 21.17 18.45
N HIS A 174 29.98 21.90 19.30
CA HIS A 174 30.08 23.35 19.40
C HIS A 174 31.55 23.69 19.69
N LEU A 175 32.30 24.15 18.68
CA LEU A 175 33.57 24.82 18.95
C LEU A 175 33.24 26.17 19.61
N PRO A 176 33.88 26.51 20.74
CA PRO A 176 33.78 27.85 21.29
C PRO A 176 34.49 28.83 20.34
N THR A 177 33.76 29.85 19.90
CA THR A 177 34.37 31.07 19.37
C THR A 177 35.06 31.82 20.51
N ASN A 178 36.32 32.21 20.25
CA ASN A 178 37.23 32.98 21.11
C ASN A 178 36.57 34.07 21.97
#